data_AF-A0A958YHU3-F1
#
_entry.id   AF-A0A958YHU3-F1
#
_cell.length_a   1.000
_cell.length_b   1.000
_cell.length_c   1.000
_cell.angle_alpha   90.00
_cell.angle_beta   90.00
_cell.angle_gamma   90.00
#
_symmetry.space_group_name_H-M   'P 1'
#
loop_
_entity.id
_entity.type
_entity.pdbx_description
1 polymer ?
#
loop_
_entity_poly.entity_id
_entity_poly.type
_entity_poly.pdbx_seq_one_letter_code
_entity_poly.pdbx_strand_id
1 'polypeptide(L)' 'MSKQSKRREALVYHAKPTPGKIKVVPTKKYATQRDLSLAYSPGVAEPCLEIAKDVNNVYKYTTKGNLVAVISNGTAV' A
#
# COMPACT_ATOMS: atom_id res chain seq x y z
N MET A 1 16.07 -30.90 -9.47
CA MET A 1 14.80 -30.34 -9.99
C MET A 1 14.96 -30.02 -11.47
N SER A 2 14.06 -30.49 -12.34
CA SER A 2 14.09 -30.16 -13.77
C SER A 2 13.69 -28.70 -14.03
N LYS A 3 14.14 -28.10 -15.13
CA LYS A 3 13.72 -26.74 -15.56
C LYS A 3 12.19 -26.62 -15.68
N GLN A 4 11.54 -27.70 -16.08
CA GLN A 4 10.09 -27.76 -16.25
C GLN A 4 9.34 -27.71 -14.90
N SER A 5 9.91 -28.30 -13.84
CA SER A 5 9.38 -28.19 -12.47
C SER A 5 9.41 -26.74 -11.99
N LYS A 6 10.58 -26.08 -12.10
CA LYS A 6 10.75 -24.68 -11.66
C LYS A 6 9.82 -23.72 -12.40
N ARG A 7 9.65 -23.91 -13.71
CA ARG A 7 8.70 -23.12 -14.51
C ARG A 7 7.27 -23.27 -13.98
N ARG A 8 6.82 -24.50 -13.74
CA ARG A 8 5.45 -24.75 -13.26
C ARG A 8 5.24 -24.15 -11.87
N GLU A 9 6.19 -24.32 -10.96
CA GLU A 9 6.15 -23.77 -9.61
C GLU A 9 6.04 -22.23 -9.63
N ALA A 10 6.87 -21.56 -10.43
CA ALA A 10 6.82 -20.10 -10.55
C ALA A 10 5.47 -19.60 -11.09
N LEU A 11 4.90 -20.29 -12.09
CA LEU A 11 3.59 -19.95 -12.66
C LEU A 11 2.47 -20.14 -11.63
N VAL A 12 2.47 -21.25 -10.89
CA VAL A 12 1.46 -21.51 -9.86
C VAL A 12 1.59 -20.49 -8.72
N TYR A 13 2.81 -20.20 -8.27
CA TYR A 13 3.09 -19.23 -7.20
C TYR A 13 2.53 -17.82 -7.50
N HIS A 14 2.62 -17.36 -8.75
CA HIS A 14 2.10 -16.03 -9.13
C HIS A 14 0.60 -16.02 -9.44
N ALA A 15 -0.05 -17.18 -9.60
CA ALA A 15 -1.44 -17.28 -10.05
C ALA A 15 -2.42 -17.70 -8.96
N LYS A 16 -1.99 -18.53 -8.00
CA LYS A 16 -2.89 -19.15 -7.01
C LYS A 16 -2.42 -18.91 -5.57
N PRO A 17 -3.36 -18.84 -4.61
CA PRO A 17 -4.81 -18.78 -4.78
C PRO A 17 -5.30 -17.42 -5.33
N THR A 18 -4.50 -16.37 -5.15
CA THR A 18 -4.78 -15.02 -5.62
C THR A 18 -3.65 -14.57 -6.54
N PRO A 19 -3.95 -14.07 -7.76
CA PRO A 19 -2.90 -13.60 -8.66
C PRO A 19 -2.11 -12.40 -8.13
N GLY A 20 -0.82 -12.35 -8.48
CA GLY A 20 0.08 -11.26 -8.11
C GLY A 20 0.81 -11.47 -6.79
N LYS A 21 1.59 -10.47 -6.37
CA LYS A 21 2.48 -10.55 -5.19
C LYS A 21 2.27 -9.44 -4.15
N ILE A 22 1.51 -8.42 -4.50
CA ILE A 22 1.31 -7.24 -3.64
C ILE A 22 -0.11 -7.21 -3.11
N LYS A 23 -0.27 -6.68 -1.91
CA LYS A 23 -1.57 -6.35 -1.31
C LYS A 23 -1.44 -5.04 -0.53
N VAL A 24 -2.53 -4.30 -0.42
CA VAL A 24 -2.63 -3.09 0.40
C VAL A 24 -3.52 -3.41 1.60
N VAL A 25 -3.06 -3.13 2.81
CA VAL A 25 -3.79 -3.43 4.04
C VAL A 25 -3.82 -2.19 4.93
N PRO A 26 -4.97 -1.80 5.49
CA PRO A 26 -5.06 -0.69 6.44
C PRO A 26 -4.18 -0.93 7.67
N THR A 27 -3.50 0.12 8.15
CA THR A 27 -2.65 0.07 9.36
C THR A 27 -3.37 0.48 10.64
N LYS A 28 -4.57 1.05 10.52
CA LYS A 28 -5.43 1.51 11.63
C LYS A 28 -6.71 0.69 11.68
N LYS A 29 -7.39 0.68 12.84
CA LYS A 29 -8.70 0.05 12.99
C LYS A 29 -9.71 0.75 12.08
N TYR A 30 -10.70 -0.01 11.58
CA TYR A 30 -11.73 0.46 10.64
C TYR A 30 -13.08 -0.22 10.86
N ALA A 31 -13.31 -0.83 12.03
CA ALA A 31 -14.46 -1.72 12.25
C ALA A 31 -15.70 -1.01 12.82
N THR A 32 -15.53 0.18 13.38
CA THR A 32 -16.61 0.93 14.05
C THR A 32 -16.91 2.25 13.34
N GLN A 33 -18.09 2.81 13.61
CA GLN A 33 -18.46 4.16 13.13
C GLN A 33 -17.43 5.21 13.56
N ARG A 34 -16.90 5.09 14.78
CA ARG A 34 -15.84 5.96 15.29
C ARG A 34 -14.54 5.79 14.51
N ASP A 35 -14.15 4.57 14.18
CA ASP A 35 -12.94 4.33 13.39
C ASP A 35 -13.08 4.96 11.99
N LEU A 36 -14.26 4.79 11.37
CA LEU A 36 -14.54 5.36 10.04
C LEU A 36 -14.59 6.89 10.08
N SER A 37 -15.15 7.49 11.12
CA SER A 37 -15.19 8.95 11.26
C SER A 37 -13.81 9.59 11.50
N LEU A 38 -12.84 8.82 12.02
CA LEU A 38 -11.45 9.24 12.16
C LEU A 38 -10.64 8.98 10.88
N ALA A 39 -10.85 7.83 10.23
CA ALA A 39 -10.12 7.45 9.01
C ALA A 39 -10.57 8.24 7.78
N TYR A 40 -11.81 8.74 7.79
CA TYR A 40 -12.40 9.53 6.73
C TYR A 40 -13.08 10.79 7.30
N SER A 41 -14.11 11.29 6.62
CA SER A 41 -14.84 12.47 7.07
C SER A 41 -15.59 12.20 8.39
N PRO A 42 -15.56 13.12 9.35
CA PRO A 42 -14.88 14.44 9.31
C PRO A 42 -13.40 14.43 9.74
N GLY A 43 -12.91 13.39 10.41
CA GLY A 43 -11.60 13.38 11.09
C GLY A 43 -10.39 13.52 10.18
N VAL A 44 -10.48 13.07 8.92
CA VAL A 44 -9.40 13.22 7.93
C VAL A 44 -9.07 14.68 7.59
N ALA A 45 -9.97 15.63 7.89
CA ALA A 45 -9.73 17.05 7.64
C ALA A 45 -8.57 17.60 8.48
N GLU A 46 -8.39 17.12 9.71
CA GLU A 46 -7.36 17.61 10.63
C GLU A 46 -5.93 17.42 10.10
N PRO A 47 -5.48 16.21 9.69
CA PRO A 47 -4.16 16.07 9.08
C PRO A 47 -4.01 16.85 7.77
N CYS A 48 -5.10 17.04 6.99
CA CYS A 48 -5.06 17.87 5.79
C CYS A 48 -4.77 19.35 6.11
N LEU A 49 -5.44 19.92 7.12
CA LEU A 49 -5.21 21.29 7.55
C LEU A 49 -3.80 21.48 8.12
N GLU A 50 -3.30 20.51 8.88
CA GLU A 50 -1.93 20.56 9.42
C GLU A 50 -0.86 20.48 8.31
N ILE A 51 -1.10 19.72 7.24
CA ILE A 51 -0.22 19.68 6.06
C ILE A 51 -0.31 20.97 5.25
N ALA A 52 -1.49 21.59 5.17
CA ALA A 52 -1.67 22.87 4.50
C ALA A 52 -0.93 24.01 5.22
N LYS A 53 -0.86 23.97 6.57
CA LYS A 53 -0.09 24.91 7.38
C LYS A 53 1.43 24.68 7.26
N ASP A 54 1.86 23.42 7.29
CA ASP A 54 3.26 23.03 7.12
C ASP A 54 3.36 21.73 6.30
N VAL A 55 3.92 21.87 5.09
CA VAL A 55 4.07 20.76 4.14
C VAL A 55 4.89 19.61 4.72
N ASN A 56 5.81 19.85 5.65
CA ASN A 56 6.63 18.80 6.25
C ASN A 56 5.81 17.81 7.09
N ASN A 57 4.63 18.21 7.58
CA ASN A 57 3.72 17.32 8.29
C ASN A 57 3.26 16.13 7.45
N VAL A 58 3.44 16.15 6.12
CA VAL A 58 3.17 15.00 5.25
C VAL A 58 3.97 13.76 5.69
N TYR A 59 5.17 13.93 6.23
CA TYR A 59 6.00 12.82 6.72
C TYR A 59 5.54 12.27 8.07
N LYS A 60 4.76 13.04 8.82
CA LYS A 60 4.21 12.67 10.13
C LYS A 60 2.85 11.98 10.01
N TYR A 61 1.97 12.50 9.15
CA TYR A 61 0.56 12.09 9.09
C TYR A 61 0.21 11.20 7.88
N THR A 62 1.18 10.86 7.02
CA THR A 62 0.94 9.97 5.87
C THR A 62 1.98 8.85 5.80
N THR A 63 1.80 7.93 4.87
CA THR A 63 2.75 6.85 4.61
C THR A 63 4.02 7.31 3.88
N LYS A 64 4.12 8.58 3.45
CA LYS A 64 5.21 9.10 2.62
C LYS A 64 6.61 8.85 3.20
N GLY A 65 6.77 8.88 4.53
CA GLY A 65 8.06 8.64 5.17
C GLY A 65 8.59 7.20 5.02
N ASN A 66 7.74 6.24 4.65
CA ASN A 66 8.11 4.83 4.51
C ASN A 66 7.69 4.22 3.15
N LEU A 67 7.12 5.03 2.24
CA LEU A 67 6.65 4.57 0.94
C LEU A 67 7.72 4.81 -0.13
N VAL A 68 8.17 3.72 -0.77
CA VAL A 68 9.12 3.78 -1.89
C VAL A 68 8.44 3.26 -3.16
N ALA A 69 8.50 4.03 -4.23
CA ALA A 69 8.00 3.62 -5.53
C ALA A 69 9.08 2.88 -6.33
N VAL A 70 8.74 1.70 -6.88
CA VAL A 70 9.57 0.97 -7.84
C VAL A 70 9.06 1.32 -9.24
N ILE A 71 9.80 2.18 -9.96
CA ILE A 71 9.43 2.67 -11.29
C ILE A 71 10.37 2.05 -12.32
N SER A 72 9.82 1.40 -13.34
CA SER A 72 10.56 0.86 -14.49
C SER A 72 9.79 1.15 -15.78
N ASN A 73 10.51 1.47 -16.85
CA ASN A 73 9.96 1.61 -18.20
C ASN A 73 9.94 0.27 -18.98
N GLY A 74 10.40 -0.82 -18.36
CA GLY A 74 10.36 -2.16 -18.92
C GLY A 74 11.33 -2.43 -20.08
N THR A 75 12.27 -1.53 -20.39
CA THR A 75 13.23 -1.75 -21.49
C THR A 75 14.27 -2.82 -21.20
N ALA A 76 14.50 -3.13 -19.92
CA ALA A 76 15.32 -4.24 -19.45
C ALA A 76 14.74 -4.77 -18.12
N VAL A 77 14.24 -6.00 -18.13
CA VAL A 77 13.57 -6.66 -17.00
C VAL A 77 14.37 -7.88 -16.56
#